data_AF-A0A259JYA9-F1
#
_entry.id   AF-A0A259JYA9-F1
#
_cell.length_a   1.000
_cell.length_b   1.000
_cell.length_c   1.000
_cell.angle_alpha   90.00
_cell.angle_beta   90.00
_cell.angle_gamma   90.00
#
_symmetry.space_group_name_H-M   'P 1'
#
loop_
_entity.id
_entity.type
_entity.pdbx_description
1 polymer ?
#
loop_
_entity_poly.entity_id
_entity_poly.type
_entity_poly.pdbx_seq_one_letter_code
_entity_poly.pdbx_strand_id
1 'polypeptide(L)'
;MDTSTQQEQASRAAGPEGPAAPDPQAPPPLTDDLAALLDDGRLYLEAEMAFQKSRVSYAAGQGKSGLAMGVAALALIHLALIALAVGLVIALSPYLSPIGATVAVAFALLVLAFLLGLGARRRFGGIARAFAKDQQT
;
A
#
# COMPACT_ATOMS: atom_id res chain seq x y z
N MET A 1 35.81 24.39 65.62
CA MET A 1 34.66 25.25 65.90
C MET A 1 35.11 26.69 65.76
N ASP A 2 34.75 27.50 64.77
CA ASP A 2 34.07 27.28 63.48
C ASP A 2 34.37 28.55 62.66
N THR A 3 35.15 28.42 61.59
CA THR A 3 35.44 29.48 60.61
C THR A 3 34.30 29.68 59.61
N SER A 4 33.13 29.10 59.91
CA SER A 4 32.05 28.82 58.97
C SER A 4 31.03 29.97 58.82
N THR A 5 31.15 31.05 59.61
CA THR A 5 30.10 32.11 59.69
C THR A 5 30.46 33.44 59.02
N GLN A 6 31.69 33.66 58.55
CA GLN A 6 32.09 34.98 58.00
C GLN A 6 32.23 35.04 56.48
N GLN A 7 32.15 33.89 55.81
CA GLN A 7 32.14 33.84 54.34
C GLN A 7 30.72 33.94 53.75
N GLU A 8 29.74 34.36 54.56
CA GLU A 8 28.39 34.71 54.11
C GLU A 8 28.25 36.21 53.74
N GLN A 9 29.21 37.07 54.12
CA GLN A 9 29.03 38.52 53.99
C GLN A 9 29.83 39.21 52.87
N ALA A 10 30.80 38.53 52.24
CA ALA A 10 31.67 39.17 51.25
C ALA A 10 31.12 39.22 49.81
N SER A 11 30.00 38.53 49.50
CA SER A 11 29.54 38.39 48.11
C SER A 11 28.12 38.92 47.86
N ARG A 12 27.63 39.87 48.68
CA ARG A 12 26.29 40.45 48.55
C ARG A 12 26.22 41.84 47.86
N ALA A 13 27.26 42.38 47.24
CA ALA A 13 27.09 43.68 46.56
C ALA A 13 28.07 43.94 45.40
N ALA A 14 27.59 43.81 44.17
CA ALA A 14 27.77 44.78 43.06
C ALA A 14 27.36 44.13 41.72
N GLY A 15 26.26 44.60 41.12
CA GLY A 15 25.93 44.32 39.71
C GLY A 15 26.86 45.07 38.75
N PRO A 16 26.89 44.70 37.46
CA PRO A 16 26.03 45.42 36.52
C PRO A 16 25.34 44.52 35.48
N GLU A 17 24.32 45.09 34.85
CA GLU A 17 23.40 44.48 33.90
C GLU A 17 24.02 44.14 32.52
N GLY A 18 23.54 43.05 31.91
CA GLY A 18 23.62 42.71 30.48
C GLY A 18 24.36 41.39 30.17
N PRO A 19 23.93 40.56 29.18
CA PRO A 19 22.74 40.58 28.33
C PRO A 19 21.63 39.66 28.88
N ALA A 20 20.38 39.92 28.49
CA ALA A 20 19.20 39.14 28.88
C ALA A 20 19.47 37.63 28.80
N ALA A 21 19.43 36.96 29.94
CA ALA A 21 19.51 35.51 30.01
C ALA A 21 18.35 34.93 29.19
N PRO A 22 18.60 33.95 28.28
CA PRO A 22 17.53 33.26 27.60
C PRO A 22 16.65 32.58 28.65
N ASP A 23 15.36 32.86 28.58
CA ASP A 23 14.34 32.36 29.50
C ASP A 23 14.46 30.82 29.65
N PRO A 24 14.77 30.29 30.85
CA PRO A 24 14.82 28.84 31.09
C PRO A 24 13.47 28.14 30.89
N GLN A 25 12.40 28.89 30.63
CA GLN A 25 11.04 28.40 30.39
C GLN A 25 10.67 28.31 28.90
N ALA A 26 11.58 28.61 27.96
CA ALA A 26 11.28 28.39 26.55
C ALA A 26 11.13 26.88 26.31
N PRO A 27 9.90 26.38 25.99
CA PRO A 27 9.73 24.96 25.69
C PRO A 27 10.66 24.59 24.53
N PRO A 28 11.30 23.41 24.57
CA PRO A 28 12.14 22.94 23.48
C PRO A 28 11.37 23.08 22.15
N PRO A 29 12.04 23.51 21.07
CA PRO A 29 11.36 23.88 19.85
C PRO A 29 10.55 22.69 19.36
N LEU A 30 9.29 22.92 18.96
CA LEU A 30 8.33 21.92 18.47
C LEU A 30 8.87 21.07 17.30
N THR A 31 9.99 21.49 16.70
CA THR A 31 10.77 20.73 15.72
C THR A 31 11.37 19.46 16.30
N ASP A 32 11.77 19.46 17.57
CA ASP A 32 12.34 18.30 18.25
C ASP A 32 11.24 17.28 18.59
N ASP A 33 10.06 17.76 18.98
CA ASP A 33 8.87 16.91 19.16
C ASP A 33 8.38 16.35 17.82
N LEU A 34 8.45 17.13 16.73
CA LEU A 34 8.15 16.63 15.38
C LEU A 34 9.15 15.56 14.95
N ALA A 35 10.43 15.75 15.22
CA ALA A 35 11.46 14.76 14.90
C ALA A 35 11.25 13.47 15.69
N ALA A 36 10.88 13.57 16.97
CA ALA A 36 10.54 12.43 17.81
C ALA A 36 9.28 11.70 17.31
N LEU A 37 8.22 12.43 16.93
CA LEU A 37 7.02 11.85 16.32
C LEU A 37 7.27 11.23 14.95
N LEU A 38 8.23 11.77 14.18
CA LEU A 38 8.62 11.24 12.88
C LEU A 38 9.42 9.95 13.03
N ASP A 39 10.33 9.89 14.00
CA ASP A 39 11.10 8.69 14.33
C ASP A 39 10.18 7.59 14.91
N ASP A 40 9.24 7.93 15.79
CA ASP A 40 8.24 7.00 16.30
C ASP A 40 7.30 6.50 15.18
N GLY A 41 6.90 7.39 14.26
CA GLY A 41 6.12 7.04 13.08
C GLY A 41 6.87 6.11 12.13
N ARG A 42 8.18 6.29 11.99
CA ARG A 42 9.04 5.42 11.16
C ARG A 42 9.18 4.04 11.77
N LEU A 43 9.34 3.95 13.09
CA LEU A 43 9.42 2.69 13.83
C LEU A 43 8.09 1.90 13.76
N TYR A 44 6.96 2.60 13.82
CA TYR A 44 5.62 2.02 13.67
C TYR A 44 5.36 1.49 12.25
N LEU A 45 5.78 2.24 11.21
CA LEU A 45 5.66 1.80 9.82
C LEU A 45 6.53 0.58 9.51
N GLU A 46 7.72 0.52 10.10
CA GLU A 46 8.64 -0.61 9.92
C GLU A 46 8.09 -1.90 10.56
N ALA A 47 7.37 -1.77 11.67
CA ALA A 47 6.63 -2.88 12.29
C ALA A 47 5.44 -3.36 11.43
N GLU A 48 4.69 -2.45 10.80
CA GLU A 48 3.53 -2.80 9.97
C GLU A 48 3.96 -3.42 8.62
N MET A 49 5.07 -2.95 8.05
CA MET A 49 5.67 -3.52 6.83
C MET A 49 6.12 -4.97 7.04
N ALA A 50 6.64 -5.32 8.22
CA ALA A 50 7.02 -6.68 8.57
C ALA A 50 5.79 -7.62 8.69
N PHE A 51 4.66 -7.10 9.19
CA PHE A 51 3.41 -7.85 9.30
C PHE A 51 2.74 -8.12 7.94
N GLN A 52 2.74 -7.14 7.05
CA GLN A 52 2.19 -7.30 5.69
C GLN A 52 3.07 -8.22 4.83
N LYS A 53 4.39 -8.18 5.01
CA LYS A 53 5.31 -9.08 4.32
C LYS A 53 5.11 -10.54 4.71
N SER A 54 4.76 -10.81 5.97
CA SER A 54 4.42 -12.14 6.47
C SER A 54 3.16 -12.72 5.80
N ARG A 55 2.06 -11.96 5.72
CA ARG A 55 0.81 -12.43 5.06
C ARG A 55 1.00 -12.65 3.55
N VAL A 56 1.77 -11.79 2.88
CA VAL A 56 2.12 -11.95 1.46
C VAL A 56 3.02 -13.16 1.24
N SER A 57 4.01 -13.38 2.12
CA SER A 57 4.91 -14.54 2.02
C SER A 57 4.24 -15.88 2.34
N TYR A 58 3.26 -15.89 3.26
CA TYR A 58 2.51 -17.10 3.62
C TYR A 58 1.53 -17.51 2.50
N ALA A 59 0.87 -16.53 1.86
CA ALA A 59 0.09 -16.77 0.64
C ALA A 59 0.97 -17.21 -0.54
N ALA A 60 2.19 -16.69 -0.65
CA ALA A 60 3.15 -17.09 -1.68
C ALA A 60 3.76 -18.49 -1.43
N GLY A 61 3.95 -18.88 -0.17
CA GLY A 61 4.59 -20.15 0.23
C GLY A 61 3.75 -21.39 -0.10
N GLN A 62 2.45 -21.35 0.20
CA GLN A 62 1.50 -22.43 -0.14
C GLN A 62 0.97 -22.32 -1.59
N GLY A 63 1.25 -21.20 -2.26
CA GLY A 63 0.72 -20.87 -3.58
C GLY A 63 1.45 -21.54 -4.75
N LYS A 64 2.57 -22.24 -4.59
CA LYS A 64 3.36 -22.73 -5.75
C LYS A 64 2.57 -23.68 -6.67
N SER A 65 1.83 -24.63 -6.10
CA SER A 65 0.98 -25.55 -6.88
C SER A 65 -0.26 -24.84 -7.44
N GLY A 66 -0.93 -24.02 -6.62
CA GLY A 66 -2.11 -23.25 -7.04
C GLY A 66 -1.80 -22.21 -8.12
N LEU A 67 -0.64 -21.55 -8.04
CA LEU A 67 -0.16 -20.59 -9.02
C LEU A 67 0.22 -21.30 -10.32
N ALA A 68 0.92 -22.44 -10.26
CA ALA A 68 1.23 -23.23 -11.45
C ALA A 68 -0.05 -23.70 -12.17
N MET A 69 -1.03 -24.22 -11.44
CA MET A 69 -2.34 -24.59 -12.00
C MET A 69 -3.09 -23.38 -12.55
N GLY A 70 -3.07 -22.24 -11.85
CA GLY A 70 -3.70 -21.00 -12.32
C GLY A 70 -3.08 -20.47 -13.61
N VAL A 71 -1.75 -20.47 -13.71
CA VAL A 71 -1.02 -20.10 -14.93
C VAL A 71 -1.32 -21.08 -16.07
N ALA A 72 -1.30 -22.38 -15.80
CA ALA A 72 -1.64 -23.40 -16.79
C ALA A 72 -3.09 -23.24 -17.31
N ALA A 73 -4.05 -23.04 -16.41
CA ALA A 73 -5.44 -22.81 -16.77
C ALA A 73 -5.60 -21.51 -17.59
N LEU A 74 -4.94 -20.42 -17.18
CA LEU A 74 -4.96 -19.16 -17.93
C LEU A 74 -4.39 -19.34 -19.35
N ALA A 75 -3.26 -20.06 -19.48
CA ALA A 75 -2.64 -20.34 -20.77
C ALA A 75 -3.58 -21.16 -21.67
N LEU A 76 -4.22 -22.21 -21.14
CA LEU A 76 -5.19 -23.03 -21.88
C LEU A 76 -6.42 -22.22 -22.29
N ILE A 77 -6.97 -21.39 -21.40
CA ILE A 77 -8.08 -20.48 -21.73
C ILE A 77 -7.66 -19.52 -22.83
N HIS A 78 -6.44 -18.98 -22.77
CA HIS A 78 -5.93 -18.08 -23.81
C HIS A 78 -5.85 -18.78 -25.17
N LEU A 79 -5.31 -20.00 -25.19
CA LEU A 79 -5.21 -20.79 -26.42
C LEU A 79 -6.60 -21.14 -26.97
N ALA A 80 -7.55 -21.48 -26.10
CA ALA A 80 -8.93 -21.72 -26.47
C ALA A 80 -9.60 -20.46 -27.05
N LEU A 81 -9.32 -19.27 -26.50
CA LEU A 81 -9.84 -18.00 -27.04
C LEU A 81 -9.30 -17.70 -28.44
N ILE A 82 -8.02 -17.99 -28.70
CA ILE A 82 -7.44 -17.84 -30.04
C ILE A 82 -8.12 -18.81 -31.01
N ALA A 83 -8.24 -20.09 -30.64
CA ALA A 83 -8.91 -21.11 -31.46
C ALA A 83 -10.38 -20.73 -31.73
N LEU A 84 -11.09 -20.23 -30.72
CA LEU A 84 -12.46 -19.75 -30.85
C LEU A 84 -12.54 -18.56 -31.82
N ALA A 85 -11.63 -17.59 -31.71
CA ALA A 85 -11.60 -16.43 -32.62
C ALA A 85 -11.39 -16.87 -34.08
N VAL A 86 -10.41 -17.74 -34.33
CA VAL A 86 -10.14 -18.29 -35.67
C VAL A 86 -11.35 -19.06 -36.18
N GLY A 87 -11.93 -19.95 -35.37
CA GLY A 87 -13.12 -20.72 -35.73
C GLY A 87 -14.32 -19.84 -36.06
N LEU A 88 -14.53 -18.75 -35.30
CA LEU A 88 -15.65 -17.83 -35.52
C LEU A 88 -15.48 -17.02 -36.80
N VAL A 89 -14.25 -16.59 -37.13
CA VAL A 89 -13.95 -15.93 -38.41
C VAL A 89 -14.24 -16.87 -39.58
N ILE A 90 -13.78 -18.13 -39.52
CA ILE A 90 -14.05 -19.12 -40.57
C ILE A 90 -15.55 -19.38 -40.70
N ALA A 91 -16.28 -19.49 -39.59
CA ALA A 91 -17.72 -19.73 -39.56
C ALA A 91 -18.54 -18.54 -40.10
N LEU A 92 -18.10 -17.30 -39.91
CA LEU A 92 -18.76 -16.09 -40.42
C LEU A 92 -18.35 -15.71 -41.84
N SER A 93 -17.18 -16.14 -42.30
CA SER A 93 -16.66 -15.88 -43.66
C SER A 93 -17.65 -16.17 -44.80
N PRO A 94 -18.49 -17.23 -44.78
CA PRO A 94 -19.48 -17.43 -45.85
C PRO A 94 -20.63 -16.40 -45.85
N TYR A 95 -20.87 -15.70 -44.74
CA TYR A 95 -21.96 -14.73 -44.59
C TYR A 95 -21.49 -13.27 -44.71
N LEU A 96 -20.23 -12.98 -44.37
CA LEU A 96 -19.64 -11.65 -44.37
C LEU A 96 -18.38 -11.60 -45.23
N SER A 97 -17.98 -10.41 -45.69
CA SER A 97 -16.65 -10.24 -46.25
C SER A 97 -15.57 -10.55 -45.20
N PRO A 98 -14.35 -10.98 -45.60
CA PRO A 98 -13.30 -11.38 -44.65
C PRO A 98 -13.00 -10.32 -43.58
N ILE A 99 -12.99 -9.03 -43.97
CA ILE A 99 -12.79 -7.91 -43.03
C ILE A 99 -14.02 -7.71 -42.14
N GLY A 100 -15.23 -7.85 -42.70
CA GLY A 100 -16.46 -7.76 -41.92
C GLY A 100 -16.52 -8.81 -40.81
N ALA A 101 -16.12 -10.05 -41.11
CA ALA A 101 -16.06 -11.13 -40.14
C ALA A 101 -15.07 -10.84 -39.01
N THR A 102 -13.84 -10.40 -39.32
CA THR A 102 -12.83 -10.11 -38.28
C THR A 102 -13.25 -8.97 -37.36
N VAL A 103 -13.82 -7.89 -37.91
CA VAL A 103 -14.32 -6.75 -37.13
C VAL A 103 -15.49 -7.17 -36.22
N ALA A 104 -16.44 -7.94 -36.75
CA ALA A 104 -17.59 -8.42 -35.97
C ALA A 104 -17.15 -9.33 -34.81
N VAL A 105 -16.23 -10.27 -35.08
CA VAL A 105 -15.68 -11.18 -34.06
C VAL A 105 -14.91 -10.42 -32.99
N ALA A 106 -14.03 -9.48 -33.39
CA ALA A 106 -13.28 -8.66 -32.46
C ALA A 106 -14.21 -7.84 -31.55
N PHE A 107 -15.25 -7.22 -32.13
CA PHE A 107 -16.23 -6.47 -31.37
C PHE A 107 -16.99 -7.36 -30.37
N ALA A 108 -17.44 -8.55 -30.79
CA ALA A 108 -18.14 -9.49 -29.91
C ALA A 108 -17.26 -9.94 -28.72
N LEU A 109 -15.98 -10.24 -28.97
CA LEU A 109 -15.03 -10.62 -27.91
C LEU A 109 -14.73 -9.45 -26.96
N LEU A 110 -14.64 -8.22 -27.46
CA LEU A 110 -14.44 -7.03 -26.62
C LEU A 110 -15.65 -6.79 -25.70
N VAL A 111 -16.87 -6.89 -26.23
CA VAL A 111 -18.09 -6.78 -25.42
C VAL A 111 -18.12 -7.87 -24.35
N LEU A 112 -17.82 -9.11 -24.71
CA LEU A 112 -17.76 -10.23 -23.75
C LEU A 112 -16.70 -9.99 -22.67
N ALA A 113 -15.48 -9.58 -23.06
CA ALA A 113 -14.40 -9.27 -22.13
C ALA A 113 -14.77 -8.14 -21.18
N PHE A 114 -15.45 -7.10 -21.67
CA PHE A 114 -15.94 -6.00 -20.85
C PHE A 114 -16.97 -6.46 -19.81
N LEU A 115 -17.94 -7.28 -20.22
CA LEU A 115 -18.96 -7.83 -19.31
C LEU A 115 -18.35 -8.75 -18.24
N LEU A 116 -17.43 -9.63 -18.64
CA LEU A 116 -16.68 -10.48 -17.71
C LEU A 116 -15.84 -9.64 -16.74
N GLY A 117 -15.17 -8.60 -17.23
CA GLY A 117 -14.40 -7.66 -16.41
C GLY A 117 -15.26 -6.94 -15.37
N LEU A 118 -16.48 -6.54 -15.74
CA LEU A 118 -17.45 -5.96 -14.81
C LEU A 118 -17.88 -6.96 -13.72
N GLY A 119 -18.17 -8.20 -14.11
CA GLY A 119 -18.52 -9.27 -13.17
C GLY A 119 -17.38 -9.61 -12.21
N ALA A 120 -16.15 -9.67 -12.71
CA ALA A 120 -14.95 -9.89 -11.91
C ALA A 120 -14.75 -8.75 -10.90
N ARG A 121 -14.85 -7.48 -11.32
CA ARG A 121 -14.75 -6.31 -10.43
C ARG A 121 -15.75 -6.36 -9.28
N ARG A 122 -17.00 -6.75 -9.55
CA ARG A 122 -18.03 -6.88 -8.51
C ARG A 122 -17.70 -7.98 -7.49
N ARG A 123 -17.19 -9.12 -7.95
CA ARG A 123 -16.80 -10.24 -7.07
C ARG A 123 -15.56 -9.93 -6.23
N PHE A 124 -14.50 -9.41 -6.86
CA PHE A 124 -13.28 -9.05 -6.12
C PHE A 124 -13.49 -7.87 -5.17
N GLY A 125 -14.35 -6.91 -5.52
CA GLY A 125 -14.73 -5.82 -4.62
C GLY A 125 -15.48 -6.28 -3.37
N GLY A 126 -16.30 -7.34 -3.47
CA GLY A 126 -17.00 -7.94 -2.33
C GLY A 126 -16.05 -8.62 -1.34
N ILE A 127 -15.07 -9.37 -1.86
CA ILE A 127 -14.06 -10.06 -1.05
C ILE A 127 -13.14 -9.04 -0.34
N ALA A 128 -12.71 -7.99 -1.05
CA ALA A 128 -11.90 -6.92 -0.45
C ALA A 128 -12.65 -6.18 0.67
N ARG A 129 -13.96 -5.97 0.53
CA ARG A 129 -14.80 -5.35 1.57
C ARG A 129 -15.00 -6.25 2.80
N ALA A 130 -15.07 -7.57 2.63
CA ALA A 130 -15.20 -8.50 3.74
C ALA A 130 -13.94 -8.48 4.62
N PHE A 131 -12.74 -8.54 4.01
CA PHE A 131 -11.48 -8.44 4.76
C PHE A 131 -11.25 -7.08 5.42
N ALA A 132 -11.84 -6.00 4.90
CA ALA A 132 -11.78 -4.69 5.53
C ALA A 132 -12.67 -4.56 6.78
N LYS A 133 -13.68 -5.42 6.93
CA LYS A 133 -14.64 -5.37 8.04
C LYS A 133 -14.17 -6.16 9.26
N ASP A 134 -13.42 -7.24 9.04
CA ASP A 134 -12.86 -8.09 10.11
C ASP A 134 -11.71 -7.42 10.90
N GLN A 135 -11.18 -6.29 10.43
CA GLN A 135 -10.18 -5.49 11.17
C GLN A 135 -10.80 -4.38 12.04
N GLN A 136 -12.14 -4.27 12.09
CA GLN A 136 -12.85 -3.23 12.86
C GLN A 136 -13.60 -3.76 14.09
N THR A 137 -13.47 -5.04 14.43
CA THR A 137 -14.06 -5.66 15.63
C THR A 137 -12.97 -6.30 16.48
#